data_AF-L8MR13-F1
#
_entry.id   AF-L8MR13-F1
#
_cell.length_a   1.000
_cell.length_b   1.000
_cell.length_c   1.000
_cell.angle_alpha   90.00
_cell.angle_beta   90.00
_cell.angle_gamma   90.00
#
_symmetry.space_group_name_H-M   'P 1'
#
loop_
_entity.id
_entity.type
_entity.pdbx_description
1 polymer ?
#
loop_
_entity_poly.entity_id
_entity_poly.type
_entity_poly.pdbx_seq_one_letter_code
_entity_poly.pdbx_strand_id
1 'polypeptide(L)' 'MKLLLDTHILIWLLEGNQNLSPKVRQVIEDETNSLYISIVSLWEIAIKTSLGKLQLETPLEKIICDLALHK' A
#
# COMPACT_ATOMS: atom_id res chain seq x y z
N MET A 1 -10.92 8.51 10.88
CA MET A 1 -11.42 7.11 11.06
C MET A 1 -10.25 6.13 11.10
N LYS A 2 -10.45 4.84 11.48
CA LYS A 2 -9.40 3.81 11.39
C LYS A 2 -9.67 2.91 10.19
N LEU A 3 -8.70 2.76 9.30
CA LEU A 3 -8.86 2.05 8.03
C LEU A 3 -7.76 1.01 7.89
N LEU A 4 -8.13 -0.23 7.61
CA LEU A 4 -7.20 -1.29 7.28
C LEU A 4 -7.16 -1.43 5.76
N LEU A 5 -5.98 -1.25 5.17
CA LEU A 5 -5.79 -1.39 3.73
C LEU A 5 -5.66 -2.88 3.36
N ASP A 6 -6.36 -3.27 2.30
CA ASP A 6 -6.18 -4.58 1.67
C ASP A 6 -4.87 -4.60 0.85
N THR A 7 -4.31 -5.78 0.63
CA THR A 7 -3.12 -5.99 -0.20
C THR A 7 -3.25 -5.33 -1.59
N HIS A 8 -4.39 -5.44 -2.26
CA HIS A 8 -4.54 -4.88 -3.62
C HIS A 8 -4.59 -3.35 -3.63
N ILE A 9 -5.24 -2.74 -2.63
CA ILE A 9 -5.26 -1.27 -2.46
C ILE A 9 -3.86 -0.77 -2.18
N LEU A 10 -3.11 -1.47 -1.33
CA LEU A 10 -1.71 -1.16 -1.06
C LEU A 10 -0.90 -1.20 -2.37
N ILE A 11 -0.95 -2.28 -3.15
CA ILE A 11 -0.23 -2.37 -4.43
C ILE A 11 -0.57 -1.20 -5.36
N TRP A 12 -1.87 -0.89 -5.56
CA TRP A 12 -2.27 0.22 -6.43
C TRP A 12 -1.81 1.58 -5.93
N LEU A 13 -1.81 1.80 -4.62
CA LEU A 13 -1.32 3.04 -4.04
C LEU A 13 0.18 3.20 -4.30
N LEU A 14 0.94 2.11 -4.18
CA LEU A 14 2.38 2.08 -4.35
C LEU A 14 2.82 2.27 -5.80
N GLU A 15 2.00 1.82 -6.75
CA GLU A 15 2.24 1.98 -8.19
C GLU A 15 1.64 3.29 -8.75
N GLY A 16 1.03 4.13 -7.90
CA GLY A 16 0.34 5.34 -8.37
C GLY A 16 -0.79 5.05 -9.36
N ASN A 17 -1.40 3.86 -9.24
CA ASN A 17 -2.29 3.31 -10.24
C ASN A 17 -3.63 4.09 -10.29
N GLN A 18 -4.07 4.42 -11.51
CA GLN A 18 -5.30 5.17 -11.76
C GLN A 18 -6.59 4.40 -11.40
N ASN A 19 -6.49 3.09 -11.12
CA ASN A 19 -7.62 2.26 -10.71
C ASN A 19 -8.12 2.56 -9.28
N LEU A 20 -7.38 3.35 -8.48
CA LEU A 20 -7.89 3.84 -7.22
C LEU A 20 -9.03 4.83 -7.45
N SER A 21 -10.24 4.45 -7.04
CA SER A 21 -11.39 5.34 -7.16
C SER A 21 -11.12 6.67 -6.44
N PRO A 22 -11.66 7.80 -6.95
CA PRO A 22 -11.47 9.11 -6.32
C PRO A 22 -11.85 9.14 -4.83
N LYS A 23 -12.87 8.35 -4.45
CA LYS A 23 -13.31 8.22 -3.06
C LYS A 23 -12.25 7.55 -2.18
N VAL A 24 -11.63 6.47 -2.65
CA VAL A 24 -10.59 5.76 -1.89
C VAL A 24 -9.36 6.67 -1.72
N ARG A 25 -8.99 7.39 -2.79
CA ARG A 25 -7.90 8.35 -2.76
C ARG A 25 -8.15 9.46 -1.73
N GLN A 26 -9.33 10.07 -1.76
CA GLN A 26 -9.72 11.11 -0.80
C GLN A 26 -9.65 10.60 0.66
N VAL A 27 -10.08 9.36 0.90
CA VAL A 27 -10.08 8.77 2.24
C VAL A 27 -8.66 8.45 2.73
N ILE A 28 -7.76 8.06 1.82
CA ILE A 28 -6.35 7.78 2.13
C ILE A 28 -5.54 9.08 2.32
N GLU A 29 -5.79 10.10 1.51
CA GLU A 29 -5.10 11.40 1.58
C GLU A 29 -5.62 12.30 2.72
N ASP A 30 -6.75 11.96 3.34
CA ASP A 30 -7.29 12.67 4.51
C ASP A 30 -6.50 12.29 5.78
N GLU A 31 -5.66 13.23 6.23
CA GLU A 31 -4.80 13.11 7.42
C GLU A 31 -5.57 12.88 8.73
N THR A 32 -6.88 13.12 8.77
CA THR A 32 -7.72 12.78 9.93
C THR A 32 -8.01 11.27 10.04
N ASN A 33 -7.64 10.49 9.02
CA ASN A 33 -7.74 9.05 9.01
C ASN A 33 -6.43 8.38 9.43
N SER A 34 -6.53 7.39 10.30
CA SER A 34 -5.43 6.49 10.63
C SER A 34 -5.48 5.29 9.70
N LEU A 35 -4.46 5.16 8.86
CA LEU A 35 -4.28 4.03 7.96
C LEU A 35 -3.45 2.93 8.64
N TYR A 36 -3.89 1.70 8.48
CA TYR A 36 -3.24 0.51 8.99
C TYR A 36 -2.99 -0.46 7.84
N ILE A 37 -1.88 -1.18 7.93
CA ILE A 37 -1.52 -2.23 6.98
C ILE A 37 -1.27 -3.50 7.78
N SER A 38 -1.81 -4.62 7.30
CA SER A 38 -1.52 -5.92 7.89
C SER A 38 -0.10 -6.36 7.54
N ILE A 39 0.65 -6.85 8.53
CA ILE A 39 1.94 -7.49 8.29
C ILE A 39 1.83 -8.71 7.36
N VAL A 40 0.67 -9.38 7.35
CA VAL A 40 0.41 -10.51 6.46
C VAL A 40 0.34 -10.06 5.00
N SER A 41 -0.24 -8.88 4.72
CA SER A 41 -0.26 -8.31 3.37
C SER A 41 1.15 -8.00 2.87
N LEU A 42 2.01 -7.44 3.73
CA LEU A 42 3.42 -7.21 3.39
C LEU A 42 4.17 -8.51 3.08
N TRP A 43 3.95 -9.55 3.89
CA TRP A 43 4.55 -10.86 3.67
C TRP A 43 4.08 -11.51 2.36
N GLU A 44 2.79 -11.41 2.03
CA GLU A 44 2.25 -11.91 0.78
C GLU A 44 2.87 -11.21 -0.44
N ILE A 45 3.03 -9.89 -0.37
CA ILE A 45 3.70 -9.10 -1.42
C ILE A 45 5.14 -9.56 -1.57
N ALA A 46 5.89 -9.67 -0.48
CA ALA A 46 7.29 -10.10 -0.51
C ALA A 46 7.46 -11.48 -1.17
N ILE A 47 6.60 -12.45 -0.83
CA ILE A 47 6.62 -13.79 -1.46
C ILE A 47 6.26 -13.72 -2.94
N LYS A 48 5.21 -12.96 -3.31
CA LYS A 48 4.80 -12.86 -4.71
C LYS A 48 5.90 -12.20 -5.55
N THR A 49 6.59 -11.20 -5.02
CA THR A 49 7.74 -10.56 -5.66
C THR A 49 8.92 -11.50 -5.78
N SER A 50 9.26 -12.26 -4.72
CA SER A 50 10.38 -13.22 -4.77
C SER A 50 10.13 -14.37 -5.76
N LEU A 51 8.86 -14.75 -5.96
CA LEU A 51 8.46 -15.75 -6.95
C LEU A 51 8.33 -15.19 -8.37
N GLY A 52 8.56 -13.89 -8.58
CA GLY A 52 8.37 -13.22 -9.88
C GLY A 52 6.90 -13.12 -10.33
N LYS A 53 5.95 -13.37 -9.44
CA LYS A 53 4.50 -13.31 -9.71
C LYS A 53 3.92 -11.90 -9.59
N LEU A 54 4.67 -10.99 -8.95
CA LEU A 54 4.34 -9.58 -8.79
C LEU A 54 5.60 -8.77 -9.06
N GLN A 55 5.55 -7.87 -10.04
CA GLN A 55 6.64 -6.92 -10.31
C GLN A 55 6.24 -5.58 -9.73
N LEU A 56 7.05 -5.05 -8.82
CA LEU A 56 6.85 -3.73 -8.25
C LEU A 56 7.83 -2.77 -8.94
N GLU A 57 7.36 -1.59 -9.35
CA GLU A 57 8.24 -0.55 -9.90
C GLU A 57 9.22 0.00 -8.86
N THR A 58 8.78 0.02 -7.59
CA THR A 58 9.59 0.45 -6.44
C THR A 58 9.82 -0.74 -5.49
N PRO A 59 11.05 -0.93 -4.97
CA PRO A 59 11.32 -1.97 -3.98
C PRO A 59 10.43 -1.84 -2.74
N LEU A 60 9.96 -2.99 -2.23
CA LEU A 60 9.05 -3.05 -1.08
C LEU A 60 9.64 -2.39 0.17
N GLU A 61 10.96 -2.45 0.36
CA GLU A 61 11.66 -1.85 1.50
C GLU A 61 11.56 -0.33 1.47
N LYS A 62 11.75 0.28 0.30
CA LYS A 62 11.65 1.74 0.12
C LYS A 62 10.23 2.20 0.41
N ILE A 63 9.26 1.45 -0.10
CA ILE A 63 7.83 1.66 0.15
C ILE A 63 7.49 1.66 1.64
N ILE A 64 7.97 0.67 2.38
CA ILE A 64 7.72 0.57 3.83
C ILE A 64 8.35 1.77 4.56
N CYS A 65 9.56 2.18 4.17
CA CYS A 65 10.21 3.36 4.72
C CYS A 65 9.38 4.63 4.47
N ASP A 66 8.90 4.86 3.25
CA ASP A 66 8.13 6.04 2.90
C ASP A 66 6.81 6.10 3.71
N LEU A 67 6.12 4.95 3.85
CA LEU A 67 4.91 4.84 4.66
C LEU A 67 5.16 5.05 6.16
N ALA A 68 6.32 4.65 6.68
CA ALA A 68 6.69 4.85 8.07
C ALA A 68 7.08 6.31 8.38
N LEU A 69 7.51 7.07 7.37
CA LEU A 69 7.95 8.46 7.48
C LEU A 69 6.79 9.47 7.38
N HIS A 70 5.65 9.10 6.79
CA HIS A 70 4.44 9.94 6.68
C HIS A 70 3.57 9.96 7.96
N LYS A 71 4.20 10.02 9.14
CA LYS A 71 3.49 10.30 10.40
C LYS A 71 3.31 11.79 10.64
#